data_AF-A0A327Z1Z4-F1
#
_entry.id   AF-A0A327Z1Z4-F1
#
_cell.length_a   1.000
_cell.length_b   1.000
_cell.length_c   1.000
_cell.angle_alpha   90.00
_cell.angle_beta   90.00
_cell.angle_gamma   90.00
#
_symmetry.space_group_name_H-M   'P 1'
#
loop_
_entity.id
_entity.type
_entity.pdbx_description
1 polymer ?
#
loop_
_entity_poly.entity_id
_entity_poly.type
_entity_poly.pdbx_seq_one_letter_code
_entity_poly.pdbx_strand_id
1 'polypeptide(L)'
;MLTGGRTRPGHDGLRVETPLAAVPAALSAPLRFEARRIVELCQRPHSLADLAAALKAPLGVVRVIVGDLLTDGHLRIEEQPDVLSIDLIERIRDRVRAL
;
A
#
# COMPACT_ATOMS: atom_id res chain seq x y z
N MET A 1 -17.64 5.66 -30.75
CA MET A 1 -16.39 5.80 -29.99
C MET A 1 -16.64 5.31 -28.58
N LEU A 2 -16.05 4.18 -28.21
CA LEU A 2 -16.23 3.52 -26.91
C LEU A 2 -15.04 3.95 -26.03
N THR A 3 -15.26 4.88 -25.11
CA THR A 3 -14.22 5.27 -24.15
C THR A 3 -13.86 4.05 -23.31
N GLY A 4 -12.59 3.66 -23.37
CA GLY A 4 -12.03 2.45 -22.77
C GLY A 4 -12.14 2.44 -21.26
N GLY A 5 -13.32 2.09 -20.76
CA GLY A 5 -13.54 1.55 -19.43
C GLY A 5 -12.77 0.24 -19.29
N ARG A 6 -11.51 0.36 -18.91
CA ARG A 6 -10.68 -0.75 -18.45
C ARG A 6 -10.21 -0.49 -17.03
N THR A 7 -11.13 -0.16 -16.14
CA THR A 7 -10.94 -0.46 -14.73
C THR A 7 -11.21 -1.95 -14.57
N ARG A 8 -10.17 -2.77 -14.75
CA ARG A 8 -10.21 -4.15 -14.24
C ARG A 8 -10.47 -4.03 -12.73
N PRO A 9 -11.41 -4.78 -12.14
CA PRO A 9 -11.65 -4.76 -10.71
C PRO A 9 -10.54 -5.55 -10.02
N GLY A 10 -9.31 -5.01 -10.02
CA GLY A 10 -8.18 -5.63 -9.32
C GLY A 10 -8.21 -5.25 -7.84
N HIS A 11 -8.49 -3.98 -7.52
CA HIS A 11 -8.20 -3.42 -6.21
C HIS A 11 -9.11 -2.24 -5.84
N ASP A 12 -10.38 -2.24 -6.28
CA ASP A 12 -11.35 -1.16 -5.96
C ASP A 12 -11.57 -1.00 -4.45
N GLY A 13 -11.29 -2.05 -3.67
CA GLY A 13 -11.34 -2.04 -2.20
C GLY A 13 -10.04 -1.63 -1.49
N LEU A 14 -8.98 -1.24 -2.21
CA LEU A 14 -7.70 -0.89 -1.58
C LEU A 14 -7.88 0.33 -0.66
N ARG A 15 -7.68 0.16 0.64
CA ARG A 15 -7.88 1.26 1.56
C ARG A 15 -6.68 2.21 1.53
N VAL A 16 -6.88 3.45 1.97
CA VAL A 16 -5.81 4.46 1.90
C VAL A 16 -4.67 4.14 2.85
N GLU A 17 -4.99 3.49 3.96
CA GLU A 17 -4.08 3.00 4.99
C GLU A 17 -3.42 1.67 4.63
N THR A 18 -3.84 0.99 3.55
CA THR A 18 -3.32 -0.35 3.23
C THR A 18 -1.82 -0.29 2.98
N PRO A 19 -1.00 -1.01 3.78
CA PRO A 19 0.44 -1.01 3.63
C PRO A 19 0.85 -1.89 2.44
N LEU A 20 1.77 -1.36 1.64
CA LEU A 20 2.26 -1.96 0.40
C LEU A 20 3.77 -2.11 0.48
N ALA A 21 4.25 -3.30 0.13
CA ALA A 21 5.67 -3.60 0.06
C ALA A 21 6.05 -4.07 -1.35
N ALA A 22 7.25 -3.73 -1.78
CA ALA A 22 7.80 -4.18 -3.04
C ALA A 22 8.31 -5.62 -2.92
N VAL A 23 8.08 -6.40 -3.96
CA VAL A 23 8.73 -7.71 -4.10
C VAL A 23 10.21 -7.45 -4.43
N PRO A 24 11.19 -8.16 -3.80
CA PRO A 24 12.61 -7.86 -3.98
C PRO A 24 13.08 -7.82 -5.44
N ALA A 25 12.53 -8.67 -6.30
CA ALA A 25 12.87 -8.73 -7.73
C ALA A 25 12.29 -7.58 -8.57
N ALA A 26 11.36 -6.78 -8.04
CA ALA A 26 10.64 -5.76 -8.79
C ALA A 26 11.55 -4.61 -9.30
N LEU A 27 12.67 -4.33 -8.64
CA LEU A 27 13.63 -3.29 -9.07
C LEU A 27 14.31 -3.58 -10.40
N SER A 28 14.37 -4.86 -10.79
CA SER A 28 14.95 -5.32 -12.04
C SER A 28 13.93 -5.35 -13.19
N ALA A 29 12.64 -5.13 -12.91
CA ALA A 29 11.60 -5.12 -13.94
C ALA A 29 11.70 -3.85 -14.81
N PRO A 30 11.33 -3.92 -16.11
CA PRO A 30 11.31 -2.78 -17.02
C PRO A 30 10.09 -1.89 -16.75
N LEU A 31 10.08 -1.20 -15.62
CA LEU A 31 8.98 -0.36 -15.14
C LEU A 31 9.03 1.05 -15.75
N ARG A 32 7.85 1.64 -15.99
CA ARG A 32 7.71 3.08 -16.29
C ARG A 32 8.12 3.92 -15.09
N PHE A 33 8.41 5.20 -15.31
CA PHE A 33 8.97 6.09 -14.29
C PHE A 33 8.16 6.11 -12.98
N GLU A 34 6.84 6.29 -13.06
CA GLU A 34 5.97 6.37 -11.89
C GLU A 34 5.88 5.03 -11.14
N ALA A 35 5.76 3.93 -11.89
CA ALA A 35 5.72 2.57 -11.35
C ALA A 35 7.04 2.20 -10.67
N ARG A 36 8.18 2.55 -11.29
CA ARG A 36 9.51 2.37 -10.71
C ARG A 36 9.66 3.16 -9.41
N ARG A 37 9.19 4.42 -9.39
CA ARG A 37 9.28 5.27 -8.21
C ARG A 37 8.47 4.68 -7.04
N ILE A 38 7.30 4.12 -7.30
CA ILE A 38 6.50 3.42 -6.29
C ILE A 38 7.26 2.19 -5.77
N VAL A 39 7.83 1.36 -6.65
CA VAL A 39 8.63 0.19 -6.25
C VAL A 39 9.85 0.58 -5.41
N GLU A 40 10.52 1.69 -5.71
CA GLU A 40 11.64 2.22 -4.93
C GLU A 40 11.20 2.68 -3.52
N LEU A 41 10.06 3.37 -3.41
CA LEU A 41 9.50 3.79 -2.11
C LEU A 41 9.07 2.57 -1.29
N CYS A 42 8.38 1.61 -1.94
CA CYS A 42 7.89 0.39 -1.32
C CYS A 42 8.98 -0.64 -0.97
N GLN A 43 10.27 -0.34 -1.17
CA GLN A 43 11.36 -1.12 -0.56
C GLN A 43 11.27 -1.12 0.97
N ARG A 44 10.55 -0.16 1.55
CA ARG A 44 9.97 -0.23 2.89
C ARG A 44 8.45 -0.15 2.78
N PRO A 45 7.67 -0.81 3.65
CA PRO A 45 6.22 -0.71 3.60
C PRO A 45 5.73 0.74 3.69
N HIS A 46 4.86 1.14 2.76
CA HIS A 46 4.19 2.44 2.75
C HIS A 46 2.71 2.26 2.47
N SER A 47 1.87 3.09 3.07
CA SER A 47 0.44 3.08 2.74
C SER A 47 0.18 3.74 1.37
N LEU A 48 -1.00 3.49 0.79
CA LEU A 48 -1.42 4.17 -0.43
C LEU A 48 -1.45 5.70 -0.25
N ALA A 49 -1.82 6.19 0.93
CA ALA A 49 -1.81 7.61 1.27
C ALA A 49 -0.37 8.18 1.29
N ASP A 50 0.58 7.47 1.90
CA ASP A 50 1.98 7.89 1.94
C ASP A 50 2.57 8.02 0.53
N LEU A 51 2.25 7.06 -0.34
CA LEU A 51 2.68 7.09 -1.74
C LEU A 51 2.11 8.31 -2.49
N ALA A 52 0.82 8.60 -2.33
CA ALA A 52 0.21 9.79 -2.93
C ALA A 52 0.86 11.09 -2.48
N ALA A 53 1.15 11.21 -1.17
CA ALA A 53 1.84 12.37 -0.60
C ALA A 53 3.28 12.48 -1.13
N ALA A 54 4.05 11.38 -1.12
CA ALA A 54 5.45 11.37 -1.55
C ALA A 54 5.62 11.69 -3.04
N LEU A 55 4.69 11.21 -3.89
CA LEU A 55 4.69 11.47 -5.33
C LEU A 55 4.05 12.81 -5.70
N LYS A 56 3.39 13.49 -4.75
CA LYS A 56 2.58 14.69 -4.99
C LYS A 56 1.56 14.48 -6.12
N ALA A 57 0.93 13.31 -6.14
CA ALA A 57 0.01 12.90 -7.18
C ALA A 57 -1.39 12.62 -6.61
N PRO A 58 -2.48 12.78 -7.39
CA PRO A 58 -3.81 12.43 -6.94
C PRO A 58 -3.93 10.96 -6.53
N LEU A 59 -4.62 10.69 -5.43
CA LEU A 59 -4.78 9.33 -4.87
C LEU A 59 -5.32 8.33 -5.90
N GLY A 60 -6.25 8.74 -6.77
CA GLY A 60 -6.80 7.90 -7.83
C GLY A 60 -5.75 7.46 -8.86
N VAL A 61 -4.79 8.33 -9.20
CA VAL A 61 -3.70 8.00 -10.13
C VAL A 61 -2.77 6.97 -9.49
N VAL A 62 -2.36 7.21 -8.24
CA VAL A 62 -1.48 6.27 -7.52
C VAL A 62 -2.17 4.91 -7.35
N ARG A 63 -3.48 4.89 -7.04
CA ARG A 63 -4.28 3.67 -6.91
C ARG A 63 -4.29 2.82 -8.17
N VAL A 64 -4.41 3.44 -9.35
CA VAL A 64 -4.38 2.71 -10.62
C VAL A 64 -3.00 2.07 -10.82
N ILE A 65 -1.92 2.83 -10.64
CA ILE A 65 -0.55 2.32 -10.83
C ILE A 65 -0.22 1.21 -9.83
N VAL A 66 -0.61 1.39 -8.55
CA VAL A 66 -0.47 0.35 -7.52
C VAL A 66 -1.28 -0.90 -7.87
N GLY A 67 -2.51 -0.73 -8.37
CA GLY A 67 -3.34 -1.86 -8.79
C GLY A 67 -2.71 -2.67 -9.92
N ASP A 68 -2.08 -2.00 -10.88
CA ASP A 68 -1.31 -2.65 -11.95
C ASP A 68 -0.09 -3.38 -11.37
N LEU A 69 0.70 -2.72 -10.51
CA LEU A 69 1.87 -3.32 -9.87
C LEU A 69 1.53 -4.53 -8.97
N LEU A 70 0.38 -4.52 -8.30
CA LEU A 70 -0.12 -5.66 -7.53
C LEU A 70 -0.54 -6.81 -8.46
N THR A 71 -1.22 -6.49 -9.56
CA THR A 71 -1.63 -7.47 -10.58
C THR A 71 -0.41 -8.13 -11.25
N ASP A 72 0.64 -7.35 -11.50
CA ASP A 72 1.88 -7.80 -12.13
C ASP A 72 2.86 -8.47 -11.12
N GLY A 73 2.50 -8.52 -9.84
CA GLY A 73 3.31 -9.17 -8.80
C GLY A 73 4.58 -8.41 -8.41
N HIS A 74 4.63 -7.10 -8.67
CA HIS A 74 5.73 -6.21 -8.30
C HIS A 74 5.56 -5.59 -6.91
N LEU A 75 4.30 -5.45 -6.47
CA LEU A 75 3.95 -5.12 -5.10
C LEU A 75 3.19 -6.28 -4.47
N ARG A 76 3.11 -6.24 -3.14
CA ARG A 76 2.19 -7.05 -2.33
C ARG A 76 1.59 -6.18 -1.24
N ILE A 77 0.40 -6.57 -0.77
CA ILE A 77 -0.16 -6.04 0.46
C ILE A 77 0.61 -6.68 1.61
N GLU A 78 1.16 -5.86 2.50
CA GLU A 78 1.81 -6.37 3.71
C GLU A 78 0.71 -6.57 4.76
N GLU A 79 0.42 -7.80 5.16
CA GLU A 79 -0.47 -8.01 6.29
C GLU A 79 0.26 -7.52 7.54
N GLN A 80 -0.19 -6.40 8.11
CA GLN A 80 0.26 -6.05 9.45
C GLN A 80 -0.33 -7.10 10.38
N PRO A 81 0.50 -7.90 11.08
CA PRO A 81 -0.03 -8.70 12.15
C PRO A 81 -0.67 -7.71 13.13
N ASP A 82 -1.91 -8.00 13.55
CA ASP A 82 -2.65 -7.22 14.53
C ASP A 82 -1.98 -7.39 15.91
N VAL A 83 -0.76 -6.86 16.07
CA VAL A 83 0.08 -6.99 17.28
C VAL A 83 -0.08 -5.79 18.20
N LEU A 84 -1.19 -5.06 18.07
CA LEU A 84 -1.78 -4.42 19.23
C LEU A 84 -2.86 -5.36 19.76
N SER A 85 -2.46 -6.60 20.05
CA SER A 85 -3.26 -7.57 20.76
C SER A 85 -3.90 -6.85 21.95
N ILE A 86 -5.23 -6.96 22.05
CA ILE A 86 -6.08 -6.37 23.10
C ILE A 86 -5.44 -6.46 24.49
N ASP A 87 -4.69 -7.52 24.74
CA ASP A 87 -3.82 -7.75 25.91
C ASP A 87 -2.89 -6.58 26.29
N LEU A 88 -2.26 -5.91 25.31
CA LEU A 88 -1.39 -4.75 25.54
C LEU A 88 -2.20 -3.51 25.94
N ILE A 89 -3.40 -3.35 25.37
CA ILE A 89 -4.31 -2.26 25.71
C ILE A 89 -4.90 -2.49 27.11
N GLU A 90 -5.24 -3.73 27.46
CA GLU A 90 -5.70 -4.09 28.81
C GLU A 90 -4.60 -3.88 29.85
N ARG A 91 -3.36 -4.28 29.55
CA ARG A 91 -2.24 -4.11 30.46
C ARG A 91 -1.88 -2.65 30.73
N ILE A 92 -2.12 -1.75 29.77
CA ILE A 92 -2.00 -0.30 29.96
C ILE A 92 -3.15 0.22 30.84
N ARG A 93 -4.38 -0.26 30.61
CA ARG A 93 -5.56 0.12 31.41
C ARG A 93 -5.42 -0.25 32.89
N ASP A 94 -4.92 -1.44 33.18
CA ASP A 94 -4.77 -1.92 34.56
C ASP A 94 -3.72 -1.14 35.34
N ARG A 95 -2.66 -0.67 34.68
CA ARG A 95 -1.65 0.19 35.30
C ARG A 95 -2.17 1.59 35.66
N VAL A 96 -3.07 2.15 34.86
CA VAL A 96 -3.66 3.47 35.11
C VAL A 96 -4.70 3.42 36.24
N ARG A 97 -5.37 2.28 36.45
CA ARG A 97 -6.30 2.07 37.59
C ARG A 97 -5.63 1.74 38.91
N ALA A 98 -4.35 1.37 38.89
CA ALA A 98 -3.57 1.04 40.08
C ALA A 98 -2.79 2.23 40.67
N LEU A 99 -3.00 3.44 40.13
CA LEU A 99 -2.49 4.73 40.61
C LEU A 99 -3.65 5.56 41.19
#